data_AF-A0AAD9X3B9-F1
#
_entry.id   AF-A0AAD9X3B9-F1
#
_cell.length_a   1.000
_cell.length_b   1.000
_cell.length_c   1.000
_cell.angle_alpha   90.00
_cell.angle_beta   90.00
_cell.angle_gamma   90.00
#
_symmetry.space_group_name_H-M   'P 1'
#
loop_
_entity.id
_entity.type
_entity.pdbx_description
1 polymer ?
#
loop_
_entity_poly.entity_id
_entity_poly.type
_entity_poly.pdbx_seq_one_letter_code
_entity_poly.pdbx_strand_id
1 'polypeptide(L)'
;MWNSELIGQSFNQDDASLILSLPLWSFNSTDRLFWHYEKLGGYSVRSGYRLGCSLLQEAGSSGSNSSGLWWKFFWLLKIHVKVKHLLWRACHNWIPTNANLARRGINISYLCPLCFTGIESTMHALWGCPSLKKIRSSCCLLSGMRFTDNLPFLDFLVECKDRLSVTEFEVSCIVFWRVWCCRNESVHQVFSLHYDDIVQWASSFISDYRQANFIGGGCNRVDRVRLDRWIPPSSGLFKINTDAAIDGHNGKVGIGIIIRDAAGEVLASSALPISAGFSAHPNS
;
A
#
# COMPACT_ATOMS: atom_id res chain seq x y z
N MET A 1 -54.74 19.70 4.69
CA MET A 1 -55.29 19.65 3.32
C MET A 1 -54.38 20.49 2.44
N TRP A 2 -54.07 20.07 1.21
CA TRP A 2 -53.14 20.80 0.32
C TRP A 2 -53.79 22.11 -0.15
N ASN A 3 -52.99 23.17 -0.34
CA ASN A 3 -53.45 24.40 -0.98
C ASN A 3 -53.27 24.25 -2.51
N SER A 4 -54.32 23.79 -3.17
CA SER A 4 -54.31 23.48 -4.61
C SER A 4 -54.03 24.68 -5.50
N GLU A 5 -54.46 25.87 -5.09
CA GLU A 5 -54.28 27.11 -5.86
C GLU A 5 -52.81 27.55 -5.88
N LEU A 6 -52.15 27.50 -4.72
CA LEU A 6 -50.72 27.80 -4.62
C LEU A 6 -49.86 26.79 -5.37
N ILE A 7 -50.21 25.49 -5.29
CA ILE A 7 -49.47 24.42 -5.98
C ILE A 7 -49.61 24.56 -7.50
N GLY A 8 -50.82 24.84 -8.00
CA GLY A 8 -51.05 25.05 -9.44
C GLY A 8 -50.34 26.28 -10.00
N GLN A 9 -50.06 27.30 -9.18
CA GLN A 9 -49.28 28.48 -9.60
C GLN A 9 -47.76 28.27 -9.49
N SER A 10 -47.32 27.35 -8.62
CA SER A 10 -45.89 27.15 -8.32
C SER A 10 -45.24 26.02 -9.15
N PHE A 11 -46.03 25.08 -9.65
CA PHE A 11 -45.56 23.92 -10.39
C PHE A 11 -46.30 23.77 -11.73
N ASN A 12 -45.68 23.10 -12.70
CA ASN A 12 -46.35 22.77 -13.95
C ASN A 12 -47.51 21.79 -13.70
N GLN A 13 -48.40 21.63 -14.68
CA GLN A 13 -49.65 20.91 -14.48
C GLN A 13 -49.47 19.41 -14.21
N ASP A 14 -48.44 18.79 -14.79
CA ASP A 14 -48.12 17.38 -14.57
C ASP A 14 -47.60 17.16 -13.14
N ASP A 15 -46.65 17.97 -12.67
CA ASP A 15 -46.10 17.89 -11.32
C ASP A 15 -47.14 18.27 -10.26
N ALA A 16 -47.97 19.29 -10.52
CA ALA A 16 -49.06 19.68 -9.64
C ALA A 16 -50.07 18.55 -9.45
N SER A 17 -50.38 17.81 -10.52
CA SER A 17 -51.27 16.64 -10.46
C SER A 17 -50.70 15.51 -9.61
N LEU A 18 -49.38 15.26 -9.73
CA LEU A 18 -48.68 14.26 -8.93
C LEU A 18 -48.60 14.65 -7.45
N ILE A 19 -48.29 15.91 -7.15
CA ILE A 19 -48.24 16.42 -5.77
C ILE A 19 -49.60 16.30 -5.09
N LEU A 20 -50.68 16.68 -5.77
CA LEU A 20 -52.05 16.57 -5.24
C LEU A 20 -52.51 15.11 -5.05
N SER A 21 -51.89 14.16 -5.77
CA SER A 21 -52.15 12.73 -5.59
C SER A 21 -51.47 12.11 -4.36
N LEU A 22 -50.51 12.81 -3.74
CA LEU A 22 -49.83 12.31 -2.55
C LEU A 22 -50.77 12.35 -1.33
N PRO A 23 -50.98 11.22 -0.64
CA PRO A 23 -51.83 11.17 0.53
C PRO A 23 -51.24 12.01 1.66
N LEU A 24 -52.02 12.96 2.16
CA LEU A 24 -51.65 13.74 3.35
C LEU A 24 -51.80 12.87 4.58
N TRP A 25 -50.68 12.51 5.20
CA TRP A 25 -50.69 11.84 6.49
C TRP A 25 -51.19 12.79 7.58
N SER A 26 -52.24 12.38 8.28
CA SER A 26 -52.95 13.14 9.32
C SER A 26 -52.32 13.06 10.71
N PHE A 27 -51.11 12.52 10.83
CA PHE A 27 -50.37 12.47 12.09
C PHE A 27 -49.28 13.53 12.12
N ASN A 28 -49.17 14.20 13.27
CA ASN A 28 -48.18 15.24 13.55
C ASN A 28 -46.80 14.60 13.75
N SER A 29 -46.20 14.06 12.69
CA SER A 29 -44.84 13.51 12.72
C SER A 29 -43.85 14.60 12.30
N THR A 30 -42.84 14.84 13.11
CA THR A 30 -41.72 15.74 12.78
C THR A 30 -40.95 15.21 11.56
N ASP A 31 -40.54 16.10 10.66
CA ASP A 31 -39.69 15.77 9.51
C ASP A 31 -38.45 14.97 9.95
N ARG A 32 -38.09 13.97 9.14
CA ARG A 32 -36.91 13.13 9.36
C ARG A 32 -36.06 13.09 8.11
N LEU A 33 -34.75 13.17 8.29
CA LEU A 33 -33.79 12.95 7.21
C LEU A 33 -33.86 11.49 6.77
N PHE A 34 -34.07 11.27 5.48
CA PHE A 34 -34.16 9.95 4.86
C PHE A 34 -33.06 9.78 3.81
N TRP A 35 -32.21 8.79 4.01
CA TRP A 35 -31.18 8.39 3.05
C TRP A 35 -31.76 7.42 2.03
N HIS A 36 -32.13 7.94 0.85
CA HIS A 36 -32.83 7.18 -0.19
C HIS A 36 -32.08 5.95 -0.72
N TYR A 37 -30.75 5.90 -0.56
CA TYR A 37 -29.91 4.79 -1.03
C TYR A 37 -29.88 3.58 -0.07
N GLU A 38 -30.65 3.60 1.01
CA GLU A 38 -30.86 2.45 1.89
C GLU A 38 -32.35 2.22 2.13
N LYS A 39 -32.76 0.95 2.14
CA LYS A 39 -34.19 0.56 2.25
C LYS A 39 -34.85 1.03 3.56
N LEU A 40 -34.04 1.23 4.60
CA LEU A 40 -34.49 1.69 5.92
C LEU A 40 -34.30 3.20 6.12
N GLY A 41 -33.84 3.94 5.11
CA GLY A 41 -33.65 5.39 5.19
C GLY A 41 -32.48 5.85 6.06
N GLY A 42 -31.74 4.92 6.67
CA GLY A 42 -30.59 5.24 7.50
C GLY A 42 -29.34 5.50 6.67
N TYR A 43 -28.64 6.59 6.98
CA TYR A 43 -27.31 6.82 6.43
C TYR A 43 -26.30 5.81 7.03
N SER A 44 -25.44 5.25 6.18
CA SER A 44 -24.26 4.51 6.63
C SER A 44 -23.03 4.96 5.86
N VAL A 45 -21.86 4.89 6.49
CA VAL A 45 -20.59 5.19 5.82
C VAL A 45 -20.41 4.34 4.56
N ARG A 46 -20.90 3.09 4.57
CA ARG A 46 -20.85 2.18 3.42
C ARG A 46 -21.72 2.66 2.25
N SER A 47 -22.95 3.11 2.52
CA SER A 47 -23.85 3.60 1.47
C SER A 47 -23.42 4.97 0.95
N GLY A 48 -22.92 5.84 1.83
CA GLY A 48 -22.27 7.10 1.44
C GLY A 48 -21.02 6.89 0.59
N TYR A 49 -20.14 5.94 0.96
CA TYR A 49 -18.95 5.60 0.17
C TYR A 49 -19.31 5.06 -1.21
N ARG A 50 -20.33 4.17 -1.29
CA ARG A 50 -20.81 3.63 -2.57
C ARG A 50 -21.34 4.73 -3.49
N LEU A 51 -22.13 5.66 -2.96
CA LEU A 51 -22.60 6.81 -3.72
C LEU A 51 -21.44 7.71 -4.15
N GLY A 52 -20.48 7.97 -3.25
CA GLY A 52 -19.28 8.72 -3.60
C GLY A 52 -18.50 8.07 -4.74
N CYS A 53 -18.35 6.74 -4.72
CA CYS A 53 -17.72 6.00 -5.81
C CYS A 53 -18.51 6.08 -7.12
N SER A 54 -19.85 5.99 -7.10
CA SER A 54 -20.66 6.07 -8.31
C SER A 54 -20.65 7.47 -8.91
N LEU A 55 -20.75 8.52 -8.08
CA LEU A 55 -20.66 9.92 -8.53
C LEU A 55 -19.27 10.26 -9.11
N LEU A 56 -18.20 9.70 -8.52
CA LEU A 56 -16.84 9.83 -9.07
C LEU A 56 -16.66 9.06 -10.38
N GLN A 57 -17.36 7.94 -10.58
CA GLN A 57 -17.41 7.20 -11.85
C GLN A 57 -18.23 7.94 -12.93
N GLU A 58 -19.29 8.64 -12.54
CA GLU A 58 -20.11 9.45 -13.46
C GLU A 58 -19.38 10.75 -13.86
N ALA A 59 -18.60 11.34 -12.95
CA ALA A 59 -17.77 12.51 -13.22
C ALA A 59 -16.43 12.19 -13.92
N GLY A 60 -16.03 10.92 -13.96
CA GLY A 60 -14.78 10.46 -14.52
C GLY A 60 -14.96 9.16 -15.31
N SER A 61 -15.16 9.30 -16.62
CA SER A 61 -15.00 8.30 -17.69
C SER A 61 -15.11 6.82 -17.29
N SER A 62 -16.22 6.17 -17.70
CA SER A 62 -16.36 4.74 -18.00
C SER A 62 -15.25 3.83 -17.43
N GLY A 63 -15.21 3.66 -16.10
CA GLY A 63 -14.34 2.71 -15.45
C GLY A 63 -14.80 1.29 -15.81
N SER A 64 -14.29 0.74 -16.90
CA SER A 64 -14.65 -0.61 -17.35
C SER A 64 -14.41 -1.62 -16.22
N ASN A 65 -15.21 -2.70 -16.22
CA ASN A 65 -15.09 -3.83 -15.28
C ASN A 65 -13.67 -4.41 -15.14
N SER A 66 -12.72 -4.04 -16.01
CA SER A 66 -11.32 -4.46 -15.97
C SER A 66 -10.57 -4.01 -14.72
N SER A 67 -10.82 -2.78 -14.21
CA SER A 67 -10.11 -2.24 -13.04
C SER A 67 -10.44 -3.00 -11.75
N GLY A 68 -11.70 -3.40 -11.57
CA GLY A 68 -12.14 -4.20 -10.42
C GLY A 68 -11.60 -5.63 -10.47
N LEU A 69 -11.53 -6.24 -11.65
CA LEU A 69 -10.94 -7.59 -11.83
C LEU A 69 -9.43 -7.59 -11.61
N TRP A 70 -8.73 -6.55 -12.09
CA TRP A 70 -7.30 -6.36 -11.85
C TRP A 70 -6.98 -6.35 -10.35
N TRP A 71 -7.67 -5.52 -9.58
CA TRP A 71 -7.37 -5.41 -8.15
C TRP A 71 -7.72 -6.70 -7.39
N LYS A 72 -8.81 -7.40 -7.75
CA LYS A 72 -9.10 -8.72 -7.19
C LYS A 72 -7.95 -9.70 -7.41
N PHE A 73 -7.42 -9.78 -8.63
CA PHE A 73 -6.24 -10.60 -8.93
C PHE A 73 -5.01 -10.16 -8.13
N PHE A 74 -4.69 -8.86 -8.17
CA PHE A 74 -3.49 -8.31 -7.53
C PHE A 74 -3.46 -8.56 -6.02
N TRP A 75 -4.60 -8.43 -5.34
CA TRP A 75 -4.67 -8.67 -3.90
C TRP A 75 -4.60 -10.16 -3.54
N LEU A 76 -4.88 -11.08 -4.47
CA LEU A 76 -4.74 -12.54 -4.28
C LEU A 76 -3.30 -13.06 -4.41
N LEU A 77 -2.36 -12.25 -4.91
CA LEU A 77 -0.95 -12.66 -5.06
C LEU A 77 -0.35 -13.13 -3.73
N LYS A 78 0.49 -14.17 -3.75
CA LYS A 78 1.15 -14.74 -2.57
C LYS A 78 2.50 -14.06 -2.29
N ILE A 79 2.47 -12.73 -2.22
CA ILE A 79 3.61 -11.88 -1.89
C ILE A 79 3.34 -11.08 -0.62
N HIS A 80 4.41 -10.60 0.03
CA HIS A 80 4.33 -9.84 1.26
C HIS A 80 3.49 -8.57 1.09
N VAL A 81 2.62 -8.28 2.07
CA VAL A 81 1.70 -7.12 2.05
C VAL A 81 2.39 -5.77 1.82
N LYS A 82 3.62 -5.57 2.29
CA LYS A 82 4.41 -4.35 2.09
C LYS A 82 4.74 -4.10 0.60
N VAL A 83 5.00 -5.18 -0.14
CA VAL A 83 5.24 -5.15 -1.59
C VAL A 83 3.95 -4.73 -2.29
N LYS A 84 2.81 -5.34 -1.91
CA LYS A 84 1.50 -5.01 -2.47
C LYS A 84 1.14 -3.54 -2.25
N HIS A 85 1.28 -3.03 -1.04
CA HIS A 85 0.96 -1.62 -0.74
C HIS A 85 1.83 -0.65 -1.53
N LEU A 86 3.12 -0.95 -1.67
CA LEU A 86 4.01 -0.10 -2.47
C LEU A 86 3.57 -0.05 -3.93
N LEU A 87 3.35 -1.21 -4.54
CA LEU A 87 2.95 -1.29 -5.95
C LEU A 87 1.56 -0.72 -6.19
N TRP A 88 0.62 -0.90 -5.26
CA TRP A 88 -0.68 -0.25 -5.31
C TRP A 88 -0.53 1.28 -5.33
N ARG A 89 0.30 1.85 -4.44
CA ARG A 89 0.63 3.29 -4.46
C ARG A 89 1.32 3.70 -5.75
N ALA A 90 2.20 2.86 -6.29
CA ALA A 90 2.89 3.14 -7.56
C ALA A 90 1.91 3.18 -8.74
N CYS A 91 0.96 2.24 -8.81
CA CYS A 91 -0.08 2.21 -9.83
C CYS A 91 -0.95 3.47 -9.83
N HIS A 92 -1.20 4.06 -8.64
CA HIS A 92 -1.91 5.32 -8.49
C HIS A 92 -1.00 6.57 -8.61
N ASN A 93 0.29 6.39 -8.89
CA ASN A 93 1.28 7.47 -8.94
C ASN A 93 1.37 8.28 -7.61
N TRP A 94 1.31 7.58 -6.48
CA TRP A 94 1.32 8.15 -5.11
C TRP A 94 2.61 7.91 -4.34
N ILE A 95 3.59 7.24 -4.95
CA ILE A 95 4.92 7.11 -4.35
C ILE A 95 5.68 8.45 -4.45
N PRO A 96 6.53 8.78 -3.47
CA PRO A 96 7.21 10.06 -3.38
C PRO A 96 8.40 10.14 -4.36
N THR A 97 8.15 10.06 -5.65
CA THR A 97 9.17 10.40 -6.66
C THR A 97 9.40 11.90 -6.68
N ASN A 98 10.56 12.34 -7.15
CA ASN A 98 10.89 13.76 -7.21
C ASN A 98 9.88 14.56 -8.05
N ALA A 99 9.39 14.01 -9.17
CA ALA A 99 8.33 14.65 -9.95
C ALA A 99 7.03 14.82 -9.15
N ASN A 100 6.64 13.81 -8.35
CA ASN A 100 5.44 13.88 -7.52
C ASN A 100 5.59 14.84 -6.33
N LEU A 101 6.78 14.92 -5.74
CA LEU A 101 7.09 15.82 -4.64
C LEU A 101 7.12 17.28 -5.13
N ALA A 102 7.80 17.55 -6.26
CA ALA A 102 7.81 18.87 -6.89
C ALA A 102 6.40 19.32 -7.28
N ARG A 103 5.58 18.43 -7.86
CA ARG A 103 4.17 18.69 -8.19
C ARG A 103 3.31 19.05 -6.96
N ARG A 104 3.71 18.61 -5.76
CA ARG A 104 3.04 18.93 -4.48
C ARG A 104 3.59 20.20 -3.82
N GLY A 105 4.45 20.96 -4.51
CA GLY A 105 4.99 22.23 -4.03
C GLY A 105 6.24 22.11 -3.14
N ILE A 106 6.86 20.92 -3.07
CA ILE A 106 8.12 20.76 -2.35
C ILE A 106 9.26 21.27 -3.25
N ASN A 107 10.07 22.20 -2.73
CA ASN A 107 11.18 22.82 -3.47
C ASN A 107 12.37 21.85 -3.63
N ILE A 108 12.29 20.97 -4.64
CA ILE A 108 13.35 20.03 -5.02
C ILE A 108 13.46 19.94 -6.55
N SER A 109 14.59 19.43 -7.04
CA SER A 109 14.72 19.07 -8.45
C SER A 109 13.76 17.94 -8.82
N TYR A 110 13.10 18.04 -9.97
CA TYR A 110 12.23 17.00 -10.53
C TYR A 110 13.02 15.86 -11.21
N LEU A 111 14.35 16.00 -11.32
CA LEU A 111 15.21 15.01 -11.95
C LEU A 111 15.40 13.78 -11.05
N CYS A 112 15.64 12.63 -11.67
CA CYS A 112 15.94 11.40 -10.98
C CYS A 112 17.27 11.50 -10.23
N PRO A 113 17.30 11.16 -8.93
CA PRO A 113 18.51 11.24 -8.11
C PRO A 113 19.54 10.14 -8.45
N LEU A 114 19.20 9.18 -9.30
CA LEU A 114 20.10 8.10 -9.71
C LEU A 114 20.82 8.38 -11.03
N CYS A 115 20.14 9.00 -12.00
CA CYS A 115 20.69 9.25 -13.33
C CYS A 115 20.91 10.73 -13.64
N PHE A 116 20.31 11.63 -12.85
CA PHE A 116 20.39 13.10 -12.99
C PHE A 116 20.01 13.66 -14.37
N THR A 117 19.38 12.87 -15.24
CA THR A 117 19.09 13.24 -16.64
C THR A 117 17.60 13.25 -16.95
N GLY A 118 16.83 12.28 -16.46
CA GLY A 118 15.38 12.18 -16.71
C GLY A 118 14.53 12.74 -15.57
N ILE A 119 13.29 13.14 -15.89
CA ILE A 119 12.26 13.46 -14.89
C ILE A 119 11.92 12.18 -14.12
N GLU A 120 11.91 12.23 -12.78
CA GLU A 120 11.63 11.05 -11.97
C GLU A 120 10.12 10.75 -11.88
N SER A 121 9.55 10.21 -12.96
CA SER A 121 8.21 9.61 -12.92
C SER A 121 8.23 8.30 -12.12
N THR A 122 7.05 7.79 -11.73
CA THR A 122 6.96 6.45 -11.09
C THR A 122 7.55 5.37 -12.00
N MET A 123 7.28 5.44 -13.31
CA MET A 123 7.83 4.49 -14.28
C MET A 123 9.35 4.62 -14.36
N HIS A 124 9.88 5.84 -14.39
CA HIS A 124 11.32 6.10 -14.41
C HIS A 124 12.00 5.56 -13.14
N ALA A 125 11.46 5.85 -11.96
CA ALA A 125 12.01 5.44 -10.67
C ALA A 125 12.06 3.92 -10.50
N LEU A 126 11.06 3.20 -11.03
CA LEU A 126 10.93 1.75 -10.82
C LEU A 126 11.55 0.90 -11.94
N TRP A 127 11.66 1.43 -13.16
CA TRP A 127 12.15 0.64 -14.30
C TRP A 127 12.87 1.45 -15.38
N GLY A 128 12.34 2.63 -15.74
CA GLY A 128 12.79 3.40 -16.90
C GLY A 128 14.18 4.04 -16.77
N CYS A 129 14.68 4.21 -15.54
CA CYS A 129 15.93 4.90 -15.29
C CYS A 129 17.14 4.22 -15.97
N PRO A 130 18.02 4.98 -16.67
CA PRO A 130 19.25 4.45 -17.27
C PRO A 130 20.18 3.77 -16.25
N SER A 131 20.23 4.25 -15.01
CA SER A 131 21.05 3.66 -13.95
C SER A 131 20.61 2.22 -13.59
N LEU A 132 19.37 1.83 -13.94
CA LEU A 132 18.85 0.48 -13.74
C LEU A 132 19.17 -0.48 -14.91
N LYS A 133 19.96 -0.05 -15.91
CA LYS A 133 20.27 -0.86 -17.11
C LYS A 133 20.82 -2.24 -16.77
N LYS A 134 21.74 -2.34 -15.79
CA LYS A 134 22.32 -3.63 -15.36
C LYS A 134 21.23 -4.59 -14.86
N ILE A 135 20.32 -4.10 -14.00
CA ILE A 135 19.19 -4.88 -13.47
C ILE A 135 18.28 -5.35 -14.61
N ARG A 136 17.95 -4.45 -15.54
CA ARG A 136 17.11 -4.77 -16.70
C ARG A 136 17.75 -5.83 -17.58
N SER A 137 19.05 -5.73 -17.83
CA SER A 137 19.81 -6.71 -18.61
C SER A 137 19.91 -8.07 -17.90
N SER A 138 19.97 -8.10 -16.57
CA SER A 138 19.99 -9.34 -15.78
C SER A 138 18.59 -9.95 -15.55
N CYS A 139 17.52 -9.18 -15.73
CA CYS A 139 16.15 -9.64 -15.53
C CYS A 139 15.58 -10.26 -16.81
N CYS A 140 15.77 -11.57 -16.96
CA CYS A 140 15.22 -12.32 -18.09
C CYS A 140 13.68 -12.26 -18.18
N LEU A 141 12.98 -12.21 -17.03
CA LEU A 141 11.52 -12.17 -16.95
C LEU A 141 10.93 -10.96 -17.68
N LEU A 142 11.55 -9.79 -17.50
CA LEU A 142 11.07 -8.54 -18.07
C LEU A 142 11.78 -8.18 -19.39
N SER A 143 12.48 -9.14 -19.98
CA SER A 143 13.18 -8.96 -21.25
C SER A 143 12.19 -8.72 -22.40
N GLY A 144 12.47 -7.70 -23.20
CA GLY A 144 11.60 -7.32 -24.32
C GLY A 144 10.26 -6.69 -23.90
N MET A 145 10.08 -6.33 -22.62
CA MET A 145 8.98 -5.47 -22.19
C MET A 145 9.17 -4.06 -22.74
N ARG A 146 8.15 -3.50 -23.40
CA ARG A 146 8.21 -2.13 -23.91
C ARG A 146 7.87 -1.17 -22.77
N PHE A 147 8.60 -0.06 -22.70
CA PHE A 147 8.29 1.00 -21.75
C PHE A 147 8.69 2.36 -22.32
N THR A 148 8.04 3.39 -21.83
CA THR A 148 8.39 4.80 -22.05
C THR A 148 8.24 5.54 -20.73
N ASP A 149 8.92 6.68 -20.56
CA ASP A 149 8.87 7.43 -19.29
C ASP A 149 7.45 7.97 -18.97
N ASN A 150 6.61 8.12 -19.99
CA ASN A 150 5.22 8.59 -19.88
C ASN A 150 4.19 7.45 -19.69
N LEU A 151 4.61 6.19 -19.80
CA LEU A 151 3.72 5.05 -19.60
C LEU A 151 3.28 5.00 -18.11
N PRO A 152 1.98 5.00 -17.81
CA PRO A 152 1.51 4.76 -16.45
C PRO A 152 2.01 3.42 -15.95
N PHE A 153 2.52 3.39 -14.71
CA PHE A 153 3.08 2.17 -14.13
C PHE A 153 2.06 1.03 -14.04
N LEU A 154 0.77 1.37 -13.87
CA LEU A 154 -0.31 0.38 -13.88
C LEU A 154 -0.38 -0.37 -15.21
N ASP A 155 -0.32 0.34 -16.33
CA ASP A 155 -0.42 -0.25 -17.67
C ASP A 155 0.77 -1.18 -17.93
N PHE A 156 1.97 -0.76 -17.53
CA PHE A 156 3.17 -1.60 -17.58
C PHE A 156 3.02 -2.88 -16.73
N LEU A 157 2.46 -2.74 -15.52
CA LEU A 157 2.27 -3.87 -14.61
C LEU A 157 1.20 -4.84 -15.12
N VAL A 158 0.15 -4.34 -15.79
CA VAL A 158 -0.86 -5.16 -16.47
C VAL A 158 -0.22 -5.93 -17.63
N GLU A 159 0.60 -5.29 -18.47
CA GLU A 159 1.32 -5.96 -19.56
C GLU A 159 2.25 -7.06 -19.02
N CYS A 160 2.94 -6.81 -17.91
CA CYS A 160 3.75 -7.83 -17.23
C CYS A 160 2.88 -9.04 -16.82
N LYS A 161 1.71 -8.80 -16.22
CA LYS A 161 0.79 -9.86 -15.80
C LYS A 161 0.24 -10.68 -16.97
N ASP A 162 0.05 -10.06 -18.13
CA ASP A 162 -0.48 -10.75 -19.31
C ASP A 162 0.59 -11.61 -20.02
N ARG A 163 1.87 -11.27 -19.85
CA ARG A 163 3.00 -12.00 -20.46
C ARG A 163 3.65 -13.04 -19.56
N LEU A 164 3.54 -12.89 -18.25
CA LEU A 164 4.22 -13.73 -17.27
C LEU A 164 3.27 -14.73 -16.64
N SER A 165 3.80 -15.89 -16.23
CA SER A 165 3.10 -16.75 -15.28
C SER A 165 2.90 -16.03 -13.94
N VAL A 166 1.94 -16.48 -13.14
CA VAL A 166 1.67 -15.88 -11.81
C VAL A 166 2.93 -15.87 -10.94
N THR A 167 3.73 -16.94 -10.97
CA THR A 167 4.97 -17.03 -10.20
C THR A 167 6.04 -16.04 -10.66
N GLU A 168 6.22 -15.87 -11.97
CA GLU A 168 7.17 -14.91 -12.54
C GLU A 168 6.73 -13.46 -12.32
N PHE A 169 5.42 -13.21 -12.38
CA PHE A 169 4.83 -11.92 -12.09
C PHE A 169 5.05 -11.53 -10.62
N GLU A 170 4.89 -12.47 -9.69
CA GLU A 170 5.18 -12.25 -8.27
C GLU A 170 6.66 -11.92 -8.01
N VAL A 171 7.59 -12.59 -8.69
CA VAL A 171 9.02 -12.26 -8.63
C VAL A 171 9.26 -10.85 -9.18
N SER A 172 8.67 -10.51 -10.33
CA SER A 172 8.76 -9.17 -10.93
C SER A 172 8.24 -8.07 -9.99
N CYS A 173 7.15 -8.33 -9.25
CA CYS A 173 6.63 -7.42 -8.23
C CYS A 173 7.68 -7.13 -7.13
N ILE A 174 8.40 -8.16 -6.68
CA ILE A 174 9.44 -8.01 -5.66
C ILE A 174 10.66 -7.27 -6.23
N VAL A 175 11.00 -7.49 -7.50
CA VAL A 175 12.05 -6.73 -8.20
C VAL A 175 11.74 -5.23 -8.18
N PHE A 176 10.53 -4.81 -8.58
CA PHE A 176 10.14 -3.38 -8.54
C PHE A 176 10.21 -2.81 -7.13
N TRP A 177 9.77 -3.56 -6.12
CA TRP A 177 9.87 -3.14 -4.73
C TRP A 177 11.32 -3.02 -4.27
N ARG A 178 12.18 -3.97 -4.64
CA ARG A 178 13.61 -3.93 -4.28
C ARG A 178 14.32 -2.76 -4.96
N VAL A 179 14.01 -2.48 -6.23
CA VAL A 179 14.51 -1.29 -6.95
C VAL A 179 14.13 -0.01 -6.22
N TRP A 180 12.89 0.11 -5.75
CA TRP A 180 12.46 1.26 -4.96
C TRP A 180 13.23 1.39 -3.64
N CYS A 181 13.41 0.28 -2.92
CA CYS A 181 14.20 0.26 -1.68
C CYS A 181 15.64 0.73 -1.94
N CYS A 182 16.29 0.16 -2.95
CA CYS A 182 17.64 0.52 -3.35
C CYS A 182 17.74 2.01 -3.72
N ARG A 183 16.79 2.54 -4.50
CA ARG A 183 16.71 3.97 -4.80
C ARG A 183 16.65 4.81 -3.53
N ASN A 184 15.81 4.44 -2.57
CA ASN A 184 15.67 5.21 -1.32
C ASN A 184 16.91 5.12 -0.43
N GLU A 185 17.56 3.96 -0.37
CA GLU A 185 18.84 3.79 0.32
C GLU A 185 19.90 4.73 -0.28
N SER A 186 19.98 4.85 -1.61
CA SER A 186 20.91 5.80 -2.25
C SER A 186 20.60 7.26 -1.95
N VAL A 187 19.32 7.62 -1.87
CA VAL A 187 18.90 9.00 -1.59
C VAL A 187 19.14 9.38 -0.13
N HIS A 188 19.03 8.43 0.81
CA HIS A 188 18.98 8.74 2.25
C HIS A 188 20.18 8.23 3.07
N GLN A 189 20.95 7.24 2.62
CA GLN A 189 21.93 6.55 3.47
C GLN A 189 23.38 6.53 2.94
N VAL A 190 23.71 7.26 1.86
CA VAL A 190 25.09 7.41 1.33
C VAL A 190 25.80 6.05 1.08
N PHE A 191 25.05 4.98 0.79
CA PHE A 191 25.61 3.70 0.36
C PHE A 191 25.46 3.52 -1.15
N SER A 192 26.51 3.01 -1.78
CA SER A 192 26.53 2.64 -3.19
C SER A 192 25.67 1.40 -3.44
N LEU A 193 24.89 1.44 -4.51
CA LEU A 193 23.98 0.38 -4.92
C LEU A 193 24.73 -0.91 -5.28
N HIS A 194 24.59 -1.94 -4.45
CA HIS A 194 24.90 -3.31 -4.87
C HIS A 194 23.71 -3.89 -5.61
N TYR A 195 23.78 -3.81 -6.94
CA TYR A 195 22.76 -4.31 -7.87
C TYR A 195 22.91 -5.79 -8.20
N ASP A 196 23.91 -6.46 -7.65
CA ASP A 196 24.20 -7.85 -7.99
C ASP A 196 23.06 -8.74 -7.51
N ASP A 197 22.51 -9.50 -8.46
CA ASP A 197 21.56 -10.57 -8.24
C ASP A 197 20.19 -10.16 -7.65
N ILE A 198 19.68 -8.95 -7.89
CA ILE A 198 18.32 -8.54 -7.43
C ILE A 198 17.23 -9.55 -7.82
N VAL A 199 17.33 -10.17 -8.99
CA VAL A 199 16.35 -11.15 -9.47
C VAL A 199 16.46 -12.47 -8.70
N GLN A 200 17.69 -12.93 -8.43
CA GLN A 200 17.94 -14.10 -7.60
C GLN A 200 17.51 -13.83 -6.16
N TRP A 201 17.83 -12.64 -5.63
CA TRP A 201 17.40 -12.18 -4.31
C TRP A 201 15.88 -12.14 -4.20
N ALA A 202 15.18 -11.63 -5.22
CA ALA A 202 13.71 -11.60 -5.25
C ALA A 202 13.12 -13.02 -5.23
N SER A 203 13.76 -13.96 -5.94
CA SER A 203 13.39 -15.37 -5.97
C SER A 203 13.61 -16.06 -4.61
N SER A 204 14.75 -15.80 -3.95
CA SER A 204 15.00 -16.30 -2.59
C SER A 204 14.03 -15.68 -1.58
N PHE A 205 13.82 -14.36 -1.64
CA PHE A 205 12.92 -13.63 -0.74
C PHE A 205 11.48 -14.17 -0.81
N ILE A 206 10.95 -14.45 -2.00
CA ILE A 206 9.62 -15.03 -2.12
C ILE A 206 9.57 -16.48 -1.65
N SER A 207 10.63 -17.25 -1.87
CA SER A 207 10.75 -18.61 -1.38
C SER A 207 10.71 -18.65 0.15
N ASP A 208 11.52 -17.81 0.81
CA ASP A 208 11.56 -17.69 2.27
C ASP A 208 10.22 -17.24 2.83
N TYR A 209 9.59 -16.23 2.19
CA TYR A 209 8.25 -15.78 2.57
C TYR A 209 7.22 -16.91 2.46
N ARG A 210 7.24 -17.68 1.37
CA ARG A 210 6.32 -18.79 1.19
C ARG A 210 6.59 -19.87 2.24
N GLN A 211 7.84 -20.27 2.44
CA GLN A 211 8.21 -21.29 3.44
C GLN A 211 7.75 -20.90 4.85
N ALA A 212 7.95 -19.63 5.24
CA ALA A 212 7.51 -19.12 6.54
C ALA A 212 5.97 -19.10 6.71
N ASN A 213 5.23 -18.94 5.61
CA ASN A 213 3.76 -18.87 5.62
C ASN A 213 3.07 -20.18 5.21
N PHE A 214 3.82 -21.16 4.70
CA PHE A 214 3.35 -22.50 4.34
C PHE A 214 3.45 -23.43 5.55
N ILE A 215 2.80 -23.06 6.66
CA ILE A 215 2.48 -24.01 7.74
C ILE A 215 1.07 -24.52 7.49
N GLY A 216 0.96 -25.40 6.50
CA GLY A 216 -0.18 -26.30 6.32
C GLY A 216 0.17 -27.66 6.93
N GLY A 217 -0.19 -27.85 8.19
CA GLY A 217 0.09 -29.04 8.98
C GLY A 217 0.65 -28.62 10.33
N GLY A 218 -0.14 -28.77 11.39
CA GLY A 218 0.08 -28.15 12.69
C GLY A 218 1.53 -28.20 13.15
N CYS A 219 2.19 -27.03 13.15
CA CYS A 219 2.85 -26.70 14.40
C CYS A 219 1.69 -26.65 15.37
N ASN A 220 1.61 -27.63 16.29
CA ASN A 220 0.92 -27.38 17.54
C ASN A 220 1.32 -25.95 17.87
N ARG A 221 0.34 -25.06 18.03
CA ARG A 221 0.56 -24.05 19.05
C ARG A 221 0.89 -24.93 20.24
N VAL A 222 2.17 -25.20 20.47
CA VAL A 222 2.68 -25.40 21.81
C VAL A 222 2.05 -24.19 22.42
N ASP A 223 0.99 -24.42 23.20
CA ASP A 223 0.46 -23.41 24.08
C ASP A 223 1.72 -22.70 24.51
N ARG A 224 1.82 -21.40 24.20
CA ARG A 224 2.85 -20.62 24.83
C ARG A 224 2.46 -20.77 26.29
N VAL A 225 2.96 -21.82 26.93
CA VAL A 225 3.32 -21.82 28.32
C VAL A 225 4.05 -20.51 28.35
N ARG A 226 3.40 -19.53 28.96
CA ARG A 226 4.11 -18.38 29.48
C ARG A 226 5.11 -19.03 30.41
N LEU A 227 6.24 -19.40 29.84
CA LEU A 227 7.43 -19.66 30.58
C LEU A 227 7.75 -18.26 31.04
N ASP A 228 7.29 -17.94 32.26
CA ASP A 228 7.65 -16.72 32.98
C ASP A 228 9.18 -16.64 33.20
N ARG A 229 9.93 -17.60 32.65
CA ARG A 229 11.37 -17.74 32.75
C ARG A 229 11.99 -18.07 31.40
N TRP A 230 13.05 -17.34 31.08
CA TRP A 230 13.92 -17.59 29.95
C TRP A 230 14.53 -19.01 30.02
N ILE A 231 14.58 -19.72 28.88
CA ILE A 231 15.21 -21.05 28.76
C ILE A 231 16.47 -20.96 27.88
N PRO A 232 17.61 -21.53 28.29
CA PRO A 232 18.82 -21.59 27.46
C PRO A 232 18.64 -22.41 26.17
N PRO A 233 19.39 -22.12 25.10
CA PRO A 233 19.42 -22.95 23.88
C PRO A 233 20.11 -24.30 24.14
N SER A 234 19.93 -25.26 23.23
CA SER A 234 20.67 -26.53 23.25
C SER A 234 22.18 -26.29 23.05
N SER A 235 22.99 -27.21 23.58
CA SER A 235 24.46 -27.17 23.42
C SER A 235 24.88 -27.01 21.96
N GLY A 236 25.83 -26.10 21.69
CA GLY A 236 26.29 -25.75 20.33
C GLY A 236 25.48 -24.65 19.62
N LEU A 237 24.43 -24.12 20.24
CA LEU A 237 23.62 -23.02 19.71
C LEU A 237 23.70 -21.77 20.60
N PHE A 238 23.52 -20.61 19.97
CA PHE A 238 23.39 -19.33 20.65
C PHE A 238 21.95 -18.82 20.58
N LYS A 239 21.50 -18.16 21.63
CA LYS A 239 20.19 -17.50 21.68
C LYS A 239 20.39 -15.99 21.70
N ILE A 240 19.80 -15.32 20.73
CA ILE A 240 19.76 -13.85 20.65
C ILE A 240 18.41 -13.38 21.15
N ASN A 241 18.41 -12.53 22.17
CA ASN A 241 17.22 -11.83 22.63
C ASN A 241 17.35 -10.35 22.28
N THR A 242 16.27 -9.77 21.74
CA THR A 242 16.22 -8.36 21.37
C THR A 242 15.04 -7.68 22.05
N ASP A 243 15.23 -6.42 22.47
CA ASP A 243 14.17 -5.56 23.00
C ASP A 243 14.27 -4.17 22.37
N ALA A 244 13.14 -3.46 22.29
CA ALA A 244 13.09 -2.11 21.76
C ALA A 244 12.32 -1.20 22.69
N ALA A 245 12.95 -0.11 23.12
CA ALA A 245 12.35 0.93 23.96
C ALA A 245 12.14 2.20 23.13
N ILE A 246 10.98 2.85 23.30
CA ILE A 246 10.66 4.10 22.61
C ILE A 246 10.51 5.20 23.66
N ASP A 247 11.29 6.26 23.50
CA ASP A 247 11.13 7.52 24.23
C ASP A 247 10.47 8.54 23.30
N GLY A 248 9.14 8.64 23.42
CA GLY A 248 8.33 9.55 22.62
C GLY A 248 8.57 11.03 22.92
N HIS A 249 9.09 11.38 24.10
CA HIS A 249 9.34 12.77 24.46
C HIS A 249 10.60 13.31 23.77
N ASN A 250 11.64 12.49 23.66
CA ASN A 250 12.92 12.89 23.08
C ASN A 250 13.15 12.37 21.66
N GLY A 251 12.16 11.69 21.05
CA GLY A 251 12.27 11.15 19.69
C GLY A 251 13.38 10.10 19.57
N LYS A 252 13.58 9.28 20.60
CA LYS A 252 14.64 8.27 20.64
C LYS A 252 14.05 6.87 20.66
N VAL A 253 14.69 5.95 19.94
CA VAL A 253 14.40 4.52 20.01
C VAL A 253 15.67 3.81 20.43
N GLY A 254 15.63 3.04 21.51
CA GLY A 254 16.74 2.18 21.92
C GLY A 254 16.49 0.75 21.46
N ILE A 255 17.49 0.08 20.90
CA ILE A 255 17.48 -1.37 20.65
C ILE A 255 18.48 -2.02 21.60
N GLY A 256 18.02 -2.97 22.42
CA GLY A 256 18.86 -3.84 23.23
C GLY A 256 19.00 -5.21 22.57
N ILE A 257 20.22 -5.75 22.56
CA ILE A 257 20.53 -7.10 22.07
C ILE A 257 21.37 -7.80 23.13
N ILE A 258 21.05 -9.06 23.42
CA ILE A 258 21.86 -9.93 24.28
C ILE A 258 21.98 -11.31 23.64
N ILE A 259 23.20 -11.82 23.55
CA ILE A 259 23.53 -13.14 23.01
C ILE A 259 23.98 -14.02 24.16
N ARG A 260 23.34 -15.18 24.31
CA ARG A 260 23.66 -16.15 25.36
C ARG A 260 23.95 -17.52 24.80
N ASP A 261 24.82 -18.25 25.48
CA ASP A 261 25.11 -19.65 25.18
C ASP A 261 24.12 -20.63 25.85
N ALA A 262 24.40 -21.93 25.73
CA ALA A 262 23.62 -23.01 26.32
C ALA A 262 23.73 -23.12 27.85
N ALA A 263 24.75 -22.52 28.47
CA ALA A 263 24.84 -22.38 29.93
C ALA A 263 24.01 -21.17 30.43
N GLY A 264 23.57 -20.31 29.51
CA GLY A 264 22.87 -19.06 29.82
C GLY A 264 23.80 -17.87 30.04
N GLU A 265 25.09 -18.06 29.80
CA GLU A 265 26.12 -17.05 29.94
C GLU A 265 26.03 -16.04 28.80
N VAL A 266 26.24 -14.77 29.13
CA VAL A 266 26.19 -13.67 28.17
C VAL A 266 27.51 -13.63 27.42
N LEU A 267 27.46 -13.90 26.12
CA LEU A 267 28.63 -13.82 25.25
C LEU A 267 28.83 -12.41 24.71
N ALA A 268 27.73 -11.71 24.42
CA ALA A 268 27.75 -10.34 23.93
C ALA A 268 26.45 -9.62 24.28
N SER A 269 26.55 -8.31 24.52
CA SER A 269 25.40 -7.43 24.65
C SER A 269 25.66 -6.12 23.95
N SER A 270 24.64 -5.53 23.35
CA SER A 270 24.71 -4.21 22.73
C SER A 270 23.44 -3.42 23.01
N ALA A 271 23.59 -2.12 23.21
CA ALA A 271 22.49 -1.18 23.28
C ALA A 271 22.76 -0.07 22.26
N LEU A 272 21.87 0.06 21.28
CA LEU A 272 21.99 1.04 20.21
C LEU A 272 20.86 2.07 20.32
N PRO A 273 21.17 3.34 20.64
CA PRO A 273 20.23 4.42 20.48
C PRO A 273 20.12 4.81 19.00
N ILE A 274 18.89 4.92 18.52
CA ILE A 274 18.53 5.38 17.18
C ILE A 274 17.72 6.67 17.36
N SER A 275 18.22 7.77 16.82
CA SER A 275 17.44 9.01 16.71
C SER A 275 16.32 8.77 15.70
N ALA A 276 15.07 8.83 16.15
CA ALA A 276 13.93 8.65 15.29
C ALA A 276 13.22 10.00 15.12
N GLY A 277 13.19 10.52 13.89
CA GLY A 277 12.55 11.78 13.54
C GLY A 277 11.01 11.69 13.56
N PHE A 278 10.44 11.36 14.72
CA PHE A 278 8.99 11.40 14.93
C PHE A 278 8.60 12.81 15.38
N SER A 279 8.26 13.69 14.44
CA SER A 279 7.50 14.89 14.77
C SER A 279 6.06 14.48 15.08
N ALA A 280 5.75 14.27 16.36
CA ALA A 280 4.36 14.31 16.79
C ALA A 280 3.88 15.76 16.61
N HIS A 281 3.03 16.01 15.62
CA HIS A 281 2.27 17.26 15.58
C HIS A 281 1.36 17.27 16.81
N PRO A 282 1.49 18.24 17.72
CA PRO A 282 0.50 18.40 18.78
C PRO A 282 -0.80 18.88 18.13
N ASN A 283 -1.86 18.08 18.30
CA ASN A 283 -3.22 18.53 18.00
C ASN A 283 -3.57 19.64 18.98
N SER A 284 -3.69 20.87 18.49
CA SER A 284 -4.45 21.97 19.11
C SER A 284 -5.91 21.89 18.69
#